data_AF-A0A8R1HPM2-F1
#
_entry.id   AF-A0A8R1HPM2-F1
#
_cell.length_a   1.000
_cell.length_b   1.000
_cell.length_c   1.000
_cell.angle_alpha   90.00
_cell.angle_beta   90.00
_cell.angle_gamma   90.00
#
_symmetry.space_group_name_H-M   'P 1'
#
loop_
_entity.id
_entity.type
_entity.pdbx_description
1 polymer ?
#
loop_
_entity_poly.entity_id
_entity_poly.type
_entity_poly.pdbx_seq_one_letter_code
_entity_poly.pdbx_strand_id
1 'polypeptide(L)'
;MKKGATTRQDYNDLLLNIIKKTASRDEFSVRLTPQETFALRSRIHLSDGDLKIMKSVFKKSLGFDVLSSRCSVAELRKKCDTSDNYDIVLLPKEKIAEQGNKEKVDTVRVTMKDVEKGISRRVEDLEKSNRLVGVEDQLTLCLSGDKGADETKLCLSIENVSNPNTPDNLMLVCLYEGHDNEEELQANAQDVLEQWNRLDKITYYSKDGIPLQKK
;
A
#
# COMPACT_ATOMS: atom_id res chain seq x y z
N MET A 1 12.69 -29.02 -14.93
CA MET A 1 12.59 -28.76 -13.48
C MET A 1 13.86 -29.22 -12.80
N LYS A 2 14.52 -28.39 -11.98
CA LYS A 2 15.65 -28.86 -11.15
C LYS A 2 15.11 -29.92 -10.19
N LYS A 3 15.76 -31.09 -10.13
CA LYS A 3 15.43 -32.12 -9.13
C LYS A 3 15.66 -31.52 -7.74
N GLY A 4 14.78 -31.82 -6.78
CA GLY A 4 14.99 -31.44 -5.38
C GLY A 4 16.28 -32.05 -4.82
N ALA A 5 16.68 -31.65 -3.61
CA ALA A 5 17.79 -32.30 -2.91
C ALA A 5 17.48 -33.80 -2.76
N THR A 6 18.24 -34.65 -3.43
CA THR A 6 17.99 -36.11 -3.47
C THR A 6 19.21 -36.91 -3.03
N THR A 7 20.38 -36.28 -2.97
CA THR A 7 21.63 -36.92 -2.57
C THR A 7 22.07 -36.43 -1.19
N ARG A 8 22.89 -37.25 -0.51
CA ARG A 8 23.52 -36.87 0.76
C ARG A 8 24.31 -35.56 0.66
N GLN A 9 24.95 -35.32 -0.49
CA GLN A 9 25.68 -34.08 -0.74
C GLN A 9 24.73 -32.89 -0.77
N ASP A 10 23.59 -32.99 -1.46
CA ASP A 10 22.60 -31.91 -1.52
C ASP A 10 22.08 -31.54 -0.12
N TYR A 11 21.82 -32.54 0.73
CA TYR A 11 21.39 -32.32 2.11
C TYR A 11 22.49 -31.66 2.96
N ASN A 12 23.74 -32.10 2.80
CA ASN A 12 24.88 -31.47 3.48
C ASN A 12 25.06 -30.02 3.05
N ASP A 13 24.95 -29.73 1.75
CA ASP A 13 25.06 -28.37 1.21
C ASP A 13 23.90 -27.48 1.71
N LEU A 14 22.68 -28.02 1.78
CA LEU A 14 21.53 -27.33 2.39
C LEU A 14 21.78 -27.00 3.86
N LEU A 15 22.24 -27.97 4.66
CA LEU A 15 22.53 -27.77 6.08
C LEU A 15 23.66 -26.76 6.27
N LEU A 16 24.73 -26.82 5.48
CA LEU A 16 25.81 -25.84 5.51
C LEU A 16 25.32 -24.44 5.18
N ASN A 17 24.43 -24.29 4.20
CA ASN A 17 23.83 -22.99 3.86
C ASN A 17 22.93 -22.46 4.97
N ILE A 18 22.15 -23.33 5.61
CA ILE A 18 21.35 -22.98 6.80
C ILE A 18 22.28 -22.50 7.91
N ILE A 19 23.33 -23.26 8.25
CA ILE A 19 24.30 -22.92 9.31
C ILE A 19 25.05 -21.62 9.00
N LYS A 20 25.47 -21.38 7.75
CA LYS A 20 26.12 -20.12 7.36
C LYS A 20 25.19 -18.93 7.58
N LYS A 21 23.91 -19.07 7.22
CA LYS A 21 22.91 -18.01 7.47
C LYS A 21 22.55 -17.87 8.94
N THR A 22 22.59 -18.96 9.72
CA THR A 22 22.36 -18.90 11.16
C THR A 22 23.51 -18.21 11.88
N ALA A 23 24.75 -18.46 11.48
CA ALA A 23 25.94 -17.85 12.09
C ALA A 23 26.06 -16.34 11.81
N SER A 24 25.43 -15.85 10.73
CA SER A 24 25.43 -14.42 10.37
C SER A 24 24.32 -13.58 11.04
N ARG A 25 23.41 -14.20 11.80
CA ARG A 25 22.29 -13.52 12.48
C ARG A 25 22.30 -13.91 13.95
N ASP A 26 22.08 -12.96 14.85
CA ASP A 26 21.96 -13.26 16.29
C ASP A 26 20.77 -14.20 16.60
N GLU A 27 19.72 -14.15 15.78
CA GLU A 27 18.61 -15.11 15.81
C GLU A 27 18.28 -15.60 14.39
N PHE A 28 18.37 -16.91 14.16
CA PHE A 28 17.90 -17.52 12.93
C PHE A 28 16.62 -18.29 13.16
N SER A 29 15.60 -17.94 12.38
CA SER A 29 14.33 -18.62 12.33
C SER A 29 14.03 -18.99 10.88
N VAL A 30 13.64 -20.25 10.65
CA VAL A 30 13.09 -20.71 9.36
C VAL A 30 11.68 -20.16 9.14
N ARG A 31 11.07 -19.61 10.19
CA ARG A 31 9.77 -18.93 10.13
C ARG A 31 9.97 -17.46 9.79
N LEU A 32 9.24 -17.00 8.78
CA LEU A 32 9.12 -15.59 8.42
C LEU A 32 8.53 -14.78 9.58
N THR A 33 9.08 -13.59 9.80
CA THR A 33 8.53 -12.59 10.71
C THR A 33 7.11 -12.16 10.29
N PRO A 34 6.35 -11.51 11.19
CA PRO A 34 5.06 -10.94 10.81
C PRO A 34 5.17 -9.94 9.64
N GLN A 35 6.23 -9.11 9.60
CA GLN A 35 6.46 -8.17 8.49
C GLN A 35 6.73 -8.89 7.17
N GLU A 36 7.62 -9.89 7.17
CA GLU A 36 7.93 -10.67 5.96
C GLU A 36 6.70 -11.44 5.46
N THR A 37 5.90 -12.00 6.38
CA THR A 37 4.65 -12.69 6.03
C THR A 37 3.61 -11.72 5.45
N PHE A 38 3.49 -10.51 6.02
CA PHE A 38 2.63 -9.47 5.50
C PHE A 38 3.08 -9.00 4.11
N ALA A 39 4.38 -8.77 3.92
CA ALA A 39 4.95 -8.38 2.63
C ALA A 39 4.73 -9.46 1.56
N LEU A 40 4.94 -10.73 1.89
CA LEU A 40 4.63 -11.86 1.01
C LEU A 40 3.15 -11.84 0.62
N ARG A 41 2.25 -11.85 1.62
CA ARG A 41 0.79 -11.84 1.40
C ARG A 41 0.37 -10.71 0.45
N SER A 42 0.88 -9.50 0.66
CA SER A 42 0.51 -8.32 -0.13
C SER A 42 1.05 -8.38 -1.55
N ARG A 43 2.29 -8.82 -1.77
CA ARG A 43 2.93 -8.86 -3.10
C ARG A 43 2.33 -9.90 -4.05
N ILE A 44 1.79 -10.99 -3.51
CA ILE A 44 1.15 -12.05 -4.31
C ILE A 44 -0.37 -12.10 -4.10
N HIS A 45 -0.95 -11.02 -3.56
CA HIS A 45 -2.40 -10.83 -3.41
C HIS A 45 -3.15 -11.98 -2.73
N LEU A 46 -2.54 -12.58 -1.70
CA LEU A 46 -3.18 -13.67 -0.95
C LEU A 46 -4.29 -13.13 -0.04
N SER A 47 -5.45 -13.76 -0.10
CA SER A 47 -6.50 -13.56 0.90
C SER A 47 -6.12 -14.20 2.25
N ASP A 48 -6.91 -13.90 3.28
CA ASP A 48 -6.72 -14.55 4.59
C ASP A 48 -7.06 -16.05 4.55
N GLY A 49 -7.94 -16.45 3.64
CA GLY A 49 -8.25 -17.84 3.33
C GLY A 49 -7.05 -18.55 2.70
N ASP A 50 -6.44 -17.93 1.69
CA ASP A 50 -5.26 -18.47 1.02
C ASP A 50 -4.09 -18.60 1.98
N LEU A 51 -3.88 -17.61 2.85
CA LEU A 51 -2.85 -17.68 3.89
C LEU A 51 -3.11 -18.86 4.84
N LYS A 52 -4.37 -19.10 5.25
CA LYS A 52 -4.71 -20.26 6.09
C LYS A 52 -4.42 -21.59 5.38
N ILE A 53 -4.78 -21.70 4.10
CA ILE A 53 -4.52 -22.89 3.28
C ILE A 53 -3.02 -23.12 3.17
N MET A 54 -2.26 -22.08 2.83
CA MET A 54 -0.81 -22.14 2.67
C MET A 54 -0.10 -22.61 3.94
N LYS A 55 -0.52 -22.12 5.11
CA LYS A 55 0.00 -22.58 6.41
C LYS A 55 -0.29 -24.07 6.66
N SER A 56 -1.49 -24.53 6.31
CA SER A 56 -1.85 -25.94 6.40
C SER A 56 -0.96 -26.81 5.51
N VAL A 57 -0.72 -26.36 4.27
CA VAL A 57 0.17 -27.04 3.31
C VAL A 57 1.59 -27.13 3.86
N PHE A 58 2.18 -26.03 4.34
CA PHE A 58 3.54 -26.05 4.90
C PHE A 58 3.65 -26.98 6.10
N LYS A 59 2.68 -26.94 7.03
CA LYS A 59 2.69 -27.82 8.19
C LYS A 59 2.58 -29.30 7.79
N LYS A 60 1.77 -29.62 6.78
CA LYS A 60 1.60 -30.99 6.27
C LYS A 60 2.84 -31.49 5.52
N SER A 61 3.44 -30.65 4.68
CA SER A 61 4.54 -31.04 3.79
C SER A 61 5.93 -30.96 4.43
N LEU A 62 6.16 -29.98 5.31
CA LEU A 62 7.46 -29.72 5.95
C LEU A 62 7.49 -30.12 7.42
N GLY A 63 6.34 -30.42 8.03
CA GLY A 63 6.22 -30.73 9.46
C GLY A 63 6.19 -29.50 10.38
N PHE A 64 6.39 -28.30 9.84
CA PHE A 64 6.37 -27.04 10.61
C PHE A 64 5.80 -25.88 9.78
N ASP A 65 5.51 -24.77 10.47
CA ASP A 65 4.91 -23.57 9.89
C ASP A 65 5.98 -22.53 9.55
N VAL A 66 6.11 -22.20 8.26
CA VAL A 66 7.06 -21.20 7.74
C VAL A 66 6.52 -19.77 7.92
N LEU A 67 5.21 -19.59 8.10
CA LEU A 67 4.58 -18.27 8.10
C LEU A 67 4.25 -17.79 9.53
N SER A 68 4.24 -16.49 9.73
CA SER A 68 3.77 -15.89 10.99
C SER A 68 2.26 -16.07 11.20
N SER A 69 1.80 -15.87 12.44
CA SER A 69 0.40 -16.05 12.79
C SER A 69 -0.51 -15.07 12.03
N ARG A 70 -1.76 -15.46 11.75
CA ARG A 70 -2.74 -14.57 11.11
C ARG A 70 -3.04 -13.35 11.98
N CYS A 71 -3.08 -13.53 13.30
CA CYS A 71 -3.32 -12.46 14.26
C CYS A 71 -2.21 -11.40 14.21
N SER A 72 -0.94 -11.81 14.27
CA SER A 72 0.19 -10.88 14.17
C SER A 72 0.25 -10.16 12.82
N VAL A 73 -0.13 -10.83 11.73
CA VAL A 73 -0.24 -10.18 10.41
C VAL A 73 -1.40 -9.20 10.36
N ALA A 74 -2.54 -9.53 10.97
CA ALA A 74 -3.69 -8.63 11.08
C ALA A 74 -3.39 -7.40 11.95
N GLU A 75 -2.63 -7.55 13.03
CA GLU A 75 -2.15 -6.43 13.85
C GLU A 75 -1.24 -5.49 13.06
N LEU A 76 -0.31 -6.03 12.26
CA LEU A 76 0.50 -5.21 11.36
C LEU A 76 -0.37 -4.49 10.31
N ARG A 77 -1.34 -5.18 9.73
CA ARG A 77 -2.29 -4.57 8.79
C ARG A 77 -3.02 -3.38 9.42
N LYS A 78 -3.49 -3.52 10.68
CA LYS A 78 -4.12 -2.41 11.41
C LYS A 78 -3.17 -1.25 11.65
N LYS A 79 -1.90 -1.51 11.96
CA LYS A 79 -0.87 -0.46 12.13
C LYS A 79 -0.58 0.30 10.84
N CYS A 80 -0.64 -0.39 9.70
CA CYS A 80 -0.46 0.19 8.38
C CYS A 80 -1.75 0.78 7.80
N ASP A 81 -2.88 0.69 8.51
CA ASP A 81 -4.14 1.20 7.99
C ASP A 81 -4.12 2.73 7.89
N THR A 82 -4.65 3.21 6.77
CA THR A 82 -4.78 4.63 6.45
C THR A 82 -6.21 4.98 6.08
N SER A 83 -7.17 4.06 6.27
CA SER A 83 -8.59 4.27 5.97
C SER A 83 -9.16 5.51 6.68
N ASP A 84 -8.72 5.77 7.91
CA ASP A 84 -9.12 6.96 8.69
C ASP A 84 -8.78 8.30 8.01
N ASN A 85 -7.82 8.34 7.09
CA ASN A 85 -7.47 9.53 6.32
C ASN A 85 -8.52 9.90 5.27
N TYR A 86 -9.48 9.01 4.99
CA TYR A 86 -10.46 9.17 3.93
C TYR A 86 -11.88 9.31 4.48
N ASP A 87 -12.67 10.14 3.81
CA ASP A 87 -14.12 10.12 3.89
C ASP A 87 -14.64 9.19 2.81
N ILE A 88 -15.47 8.21 3.20
CA ILE A 88 -16.00 7.18 2.31
C ILE A 88 -17.52 7.26 2.42
N VAL A 89 -18.14 7.73 1.35
CA VAL A 89 -19.58 7.98 1.28
C VAL A 89 -20.20 7.10 0.20
N LEU A 90 -21.33 6.47 0.53
CA LEU A 90 -22.17 5.77 -0.44
C LEU A 90 -23.17 6.77 -1.02
N LEU A 91 -23.22 6.86 -2.34
CA LEU A 91 -24.10 7.76 -3.08
C LEU A 91 -25.05 6.92 -3.94
N PRO A 92 -26.38 7.11 -3.84
CA PRO A 92 -27.31 6.39 -4.70
C PRO A 92 -27.25 6.95 -6.12
N LYS A 93 -27.12 6.08 -7.12
CA LYS A 93 -27.13 6.44 -8.55
C LYS A 93 -28.14 5.57 -9.29
N GLU A 94 -28.88 6.16 -10.24
CA GLU A 94 -29.73 5.38 -11.14
C GLU A 94 -28.87 4.79 -12.27
N LYS A 95 -28.85 3.46 -12.39
CA LYS A 95 -28.29 2.77 -13.56
C LYS A 95 -29.41 2.09 -14.33
N ILE A 96 -29.24 2.00 -15.65
CA ILE A 96 -30.12 1.22 -16.51
C ILE A 96 -29.61 -0.22 -16.47
N ALA A 97 -30.39 -1.13 -15.91
CA ALA A 97 -30.09 -2.56 -15.91
C ALA A 97 -30.08 -3.10 -17.35
N GLU A 98 -29.45 -4.26 -17.57
CA GLU A 98 -29.38 -4.91 -18.90
C GLU A 98 -30.76 -5.14 -19.54
N GLN A 99 -31.81 -5.21 -18.72
CA GLN A 99 -33.21 -5.40 -19.14
C GLN A 99 -33.96 -4.08 -19.39
N GLY A 100 -33.28 -2.93 -19.35
CA GLY A 100 -33.87 -1.60 -19.59
C GLY A 100 -34.56 -0.95 -18.38
N ASN A 101 -34.67 -1.66 -17.26
CA ASN A 101 -35.25 -1.11 -16.03
C ASN A 101 -34.25 -0.22 -15.30
N LYS A 102 -34.72 0.88 -14.70
CA LYS A 102 -33.90 1.71 -13.82
C LYS A 102 -33.73 1.05 -12.46
N GLU A 103 -32.50 0.78 -12.08
CA GLU A 103 -32.13 0.26 -10.77
C GLU A 103 -31.34 1.33 -10.00
N LYS A 104 -31.62 1.47 -8.70
CA LYS A 104 -30.80 2.31 -7.81
C LYS A 104 -29.65 1.46 -7.30
N VAL A 105 -28.43 1.86 -7.65
CA VAL A 105 -27.20 1.22 -7.22
C VAL A 105 -26.43 2.21 -6.37
N ASP A 106 -25.89 1.76 -5.24
CA ASP A 106 -25.00 2.57 -4.43
C ASP A 106 -23.61 2.61 -5.07
N THR A 107 -23.14 3.81 -5.37
CA THR A 107 -21.78 4.07 -5.82
C THR A 107 -20.95 4.60 -4.66
N VAL A 108 -19.62 4.47 -4.76
CA VAL A 108 -18.71 4.91 -3.71
C VAL A 108 -18.04 6.21 -4.15
N ARG A 109 -18.01 7.18 -3.24
CA ARG A 109 -17.10 8.33 -3.30
C ARG A 109 -16.11 8.23 -2.16
N VAL A 110 -14.82 8.33 -2.49
CA VAL A 110 -13.72 8.37 -1.53
C VAL A 110 -12.97 9.67 -1.71
N THR A 111 -12.85 10.48 -0.66
CA THR A 111 -12.07 11.72 -0.68
C THR A 111 -11.09 11.74 0.49
N MET A 112 -9.88 12.25 0.27
CA MET A 112 -8.94 12.47 1.35
C MET A 112 -9.43 13.62 2.24
N LYS A 113 -9.50 13.39 3.55
CA LYS A 113 -9.97 14.41 4.52
C LYS A 113 -9.01 15.59 4.62
N ASP A 114 -7.72 15.29 4.66
CA ASP A 114 -6.63 16.25 4.88
C ASP A 114 -5.45 15.88 3.98
N VAL A 115 -5.29 16.63 2.89
CA VAL A 115 -4.27 16.40 1.86
C VAL A 115 -2.87 16.65 2.42
N GLU A 116 -2.67 17.76 3.14
CA GLU A 116 -1.37 18.10 3.73
C GLU A 116 -0.91 17.01 4.69
N LYS A 117 -1.77 16.60 5.61
CA LYS A 117 -1.47 15.52 6.57
C LYS A 117 -1.20 14.18 5.88
N GLY A 118 -1.94 13.88 4.81
CA GLY A 118 -1.70 12.70 3.97
C GLY A 118 -0.29 12.69 3.38
N ILE A 119 0.11 13.82 2.78
CA ILE A 119 1.45 14.01 2.21
C ILE A 119 2.51 13.94 3.31
N SER A 120 2.35 14.67 4.42
CA SER A 120 3.28 14.67 5.54
C SER A 120 3.57 13.25 6.03
N ARG A 121 2.53 12.46 6.32
CA ARG A 121 2.70 11.07 6.77
C ARG A 121 3.46 10.23 5.74
N ARG A 122 3.15 10.40 4.45
CA ARG A 122 3.82 9.67 3.38
C ARG A 122 5.31 10.06 3.27
N VAL A 123 5.63 11.34 3.38
CA VAL A 123 7.01 11.83 3.36
C VAL A 123 7.78 11.29 4.56
N GLU A 124 7.18 11.25 5.76
CA GLU A 124 7.80 10.62 6.93
C GLU A 124 8.12 9.14 6.72
N ASP A 125 7.20 8.39 6.10
CA ASP A 125 7.42 6.96 5.82
C ASP A 125 8.57 6.77 4.82
N LEU A 126 8.68 7.64 3.81
CA LEU A 126 9.78 7.65 2.85
C LEU A 126 11.11 8.02 3.53
N GLU A 127 11.10 9.03 4.40
CA GLU A 127 12.25 9.45 5.18
C GLU A 127 12.72 8.30 6.06
N LYS A 128 11.86 7.77 6.93
CA LYS A 128 12.15 6.64 7.84
C LYS A 128 12.72 5.42 7.11
N SER A 129 12.26 5.16 5.89
CA SER A 129 12.72 4.04 5.06
C SER A 129 13.96 4.32 4.18
N ASN A 130 14.60 5.50 4.27
CA ASN A 130 15.70 5.94 3.39
C ASN A 130 15.31 5.94 1.89
N ARG A 131 14.04 6.24 1.58
CA ARG A 131 13.52 6.27 0.21
C ARG A 131 13.28 7.67 -0.32
N LEU A 132 13.25 8.66 0.56
CA LEU A 132 13.22 10.07 0.19
C LEU A 132 14.60 10.48 -0.34
N VAL A 133 14.68 11.01 -1.56
CA VAL A 133 15.95 11.37 -2.22
C VAL A 133 15.86 12.74 -2.88
N GLY A 134 16.99 13.47 -2.93
CA GLY A 134 17.05 14.75 -3.64
C GLY A 134 16.14 15.83 -3.05
N VAL A 135 15.88 15.78 -1.73
CA VAL A 135 15.07 16.79 -1.01
C VAL A 135 16.02 17.78 -0.34
N GLU A 136 16.70 18.60 -1.14
CA GLU A 136 17.54 19.68 -0.60
C GLU A 136 16.62 20.73 0.04
N ASP A 137 15.85 21.47 -0.74
CA ASP A 137 14.93 22.50 -0.21
C ASP A 137 13.48 22.37 -0.69
N GLN A 138 13.22 21.54 -1.69
CA GLN A 138 11.91 21.43 -2.36
C GLN A 138 11.41 19.99 -2.41
N LEU A 139 10.11 19.83 -2.16
CA LEU A 139 9.37 18.59 -2.34
C LEU A 139 8.49 18.73 -3.59
N THR A 140 8.82 17.98 -4.63
CA THR A 140 8.06 17.96 -5.87
C THR A 140 6.93 16.93 -5.78
N LEU A 141 5.71 17.43 -5.94
CA LEU A 141 4.48 16.66 -5.90
C LEU A 141 3.78 16.73 -7.25
N CYS A 142 3.23 15.62 -7.71
CA CYS A 142 2.44 15.54 -8.92
C CYS A 142 1.02 15.06 -8.59
N LEU A 143 0.03 15.92 -8.86
CA LEU A 143 -1.38 15.56 -8.87
C LEU A 143 -1.75 15.07 -10.27
N SER A 144 -2.34 13.88 -10.34
CA SER A 144 -2.69 13.19 -11.58
C SER A 144 -4.14 12.74 -11.54
N GLY A 145 -4.80 12.76 -12.70
CA GLY A 145 -6.15 12.28 -12.88
C GLY A 145 -6.18 11.15 -13.91
N ASP A 146 -7.02 10.15 -13.66
CA ASP A 146 -7.30 9.07 -14.60
C ASP A 146 -8.80 8.80 -14.66
N LYS A 147 -9.35 8.85 -15.87
CA LYS A 147 -10.74 8.48 -16.14
C LYS A 147 -10.75 7.15 -16.87
N GLY A 148 -11.38 6.15 -16.24
CA GLY A 148 -11.49 4.79 -16.77
C GLY A 148 -12.91 4.27 -16.64
N ALA A 149 -13.51 3.84 -17.76
CA ALA A 149 -14.91 3.39 -17.81
C ALA A 149 -15.88 4.40 -17.15
N ASP A 150 -16.50 4.01 -16.04
CA ASP A 150 -17.44 4.84 -15.28
C ASP A 150 -16.80 5.52 -14.06
N GLU A 151 -15.48 5.39 -13.86
CA GLU A 151 -14.78 5.87 -12.68
C GLU A 151 -13.77 6.97 -13.02
N THR A 152 -13.68 7.97 -12.14
CA THR A 152 -12.65 8.99 -12.16
C THR A 152 -11.84 8.91 -10.87
N LYS A 153 -10.51 8.95 -10.99
CA LYS A 153 -9.55 8.88 -9.89
C LYS A 153 -8.61 10.07 -9.95
N LEU A 154 -8.38 10.69 -8.81
CA LEU A 154 -7.29 11.64 -8.61
C LEU A 154 -6.29 11.03 -7.63
N CYS A 155 -5.02 11.04 -8.02
CA CYS A 155 -3.91 10.48 -7.28
C CYS A 155 -2.76 11.49 -7.18
N LEU A 156 -2.09 11.50 -6.03
CA LEU A 156 -0.89 12.25 -5.78
C LEU A 156 0.33 11.32 -5.84
N SER A 157 1.44 11.79 -6.39
CA SER A 157 2.74 11.12 -6.30
C SER A 157 3.83 12.08 -5.85
N ILE A 158 4.87 11.54 -5.22
CA ILE A 158 6.05 12.30 -4.77
C ILE A 158 7.20 12.00 -5.73
N GLU A 159 7.78 13.01 -6.36
CA GLU A 159 8.87 12.80 -7.33
C GLU A 159 10.23 12.57 -6.67
N ASN A 160 10.41 13.01 -5.42
CA ASN A 160 11.64 12.85 -4.66
C ASN A 160 11.87 11.42 -4.14
N VAL A 161 11.77 10.43 -5.03
CA VAL A 161 12.01 9.01 -4.79
C VAL A 161 12.79 8.42 -5.96
N SER A 162 13.47 7.30 -5.77
CA SER A 162 14.31 6.70 -6.84
C SER A 162 13.53 6.27 -8.09
N ASN A 163 12.26 5.88 -7.92
CA ASN A 163 11.38 5.45 -9.00
C ASN A 163 10.02 6.17 -8.83
N PRO A 164 9.87 7.41 -9.33
CA PRO A 164 8.66 8.21 -9.13
C PRO A 164 7.41 7.59 -9.76
N ASN A 165 7.57 7.04 -10.97
CA ASN A 165 6.51 6.42 -11.74
C ASN A 165 6.33 4.95 -11.37
N THR A 166 5.74 4.70 -10.21
CA THR A 166 5.36 3.35 -9.77
C THR A 166 3.98 3.39 -9.10
N PRO A 167 3.13 2.35 -9.27
CA PRO A 167 1.87 2.26 -8.55
C PRO A 167 2.03 2.37 -7.03
N ASP A 168 3.16 1.89 -6.48
CA ASP A 168 3.46 1.97 -5.04
C ASP A 168 3.71 3.40 -4.53
N ASN A 169 3.81 4.37 -5.44
CA ASN A 169 4.02 5.79 -5.15
C ASN A 169 2.76 6.63 -5.37
N LEU A 170 1.68 6.02 -5.85
CA LEU A 170 0.39 6.69 -6.00
C LEU A 170 -0.36 6.67 -4.67
N MET A 171 -0.75 7.86 -4.23
CA MET A 171 -1.62 8.07 -3.09
C MET A 171 -2.97 8.55 -3.62
N LEU A 172 -4.04 7.78 -3.40
CA LEU A 172 -5.38 8.20 -3.77
C LEU A 172 -5.74 9.50 -3.03
N VAL A 173 -6.33 10.47 -3.72
CA VAL A 173 -6.88 11.67 -3.07
C VAL A 173 -8.37 11.84 -3.34
N CYS A 174 -8.86 11.37 -4.49
CA CYS A 174 -10.28 11.29 -4.80
C CYS A 174 -10.58 10.09 -5.70
N LEU A 175 -11.70 9.40 -5.46
CA LEU A 175 -12.28 8.38 -6.34
C LEU A 175 -13.80 8.57 -6.33
N TYR A 176 -14.42 8.59 -7.51
CA TYR A 176 -15.87 8.57 -7.64
C TYR A 176 -16.29 7.91 -8.95
N GLU A 177 -17.54 7.45 -9.00
CA GLU A 177 -18.15 6.96 -10.24
C GLU A 177 -18.79 8.12 -11.02
N GLY A 178 -18.10 8.58 -12.06
CA GLY A 178 -18.49 9.73 -12.85
C GLY A 178 -17.42 10.12 -13.88
N HIS A 179 -17.67 11.22 -14.58
CA HIS A 179 -16.76 11.80 -15.56
C HIS A 179 -15.80 12.81 -14.94
N ASP A 180 -14.70 13.08 -15.63
CA ASP A 180 -13.66 14.06 -15.31
C ASP A 180 -13.96 15.45 -15.91
N ASN A 181 -15.25 15.74 -16.16
CA ASN A 181 -15.67 17.07 -16.59
C ASN A 181 -15.68 18.04 -15.40
N GLU A 182 -15.70 19.34 -15.70
CA GLU A 182 -15.62 20.41 -14.70
C GLU A 182 -16.73 20.31 -13.62
N GLU A 183 -17.97 20.07 -14.03
CA GLU A 183 -19.13 19.98 -13.15
C GLU A 183 -18.98 18.83 -12.14
N GLU A 184 -18.60 17.65 -12.61
CA GLU A 184 -18.46 16.46 -11.76
C GLU A 184 -17.20 16.52 -10.90
N LEU A 185 -16.10 17.10 -11.39
CA LEU A 185 -14.91 17.36 -10.59
C LEU A 185 -15.21 18.35 -9.47
N GLN A 186 -15.98 19.40 -9.75
CA GLN A 186 -16.40 20.35 -8.72
C GLN A 186 -17.31 19.66 -7.69
N ALA A 187 -18.29 18.87 -8.13
CA ALA A 187 -19.20 18.19 -7.22
C ALA A 187 -18.55 17.13 -6.32
N ASN A 188 -17.47 16.48 -6.79
CA ASN A 188 -16.88 15.31 -6.12
C ASN A 188 -15.48 15.52 -5.55
N ALA A 189 -14.69 16.45 -6.09
CA ALA A 189 -13.29 16.63 -5.74
C ALA A 189 -12.93 18.05 -5.28
N GLN A 190 -13.88 19.00 -5.25
CA GLN A 190 -13.62 20.40 -4.90
C GLN A 190 -12.84 20.54 -3.58
N ASP A 191 -13.27 19.85 -2.52
CA ASP A 191 -12.62 19.94 -1.20
C ASP A 191 -11.13 19.57 -1.25
N VAL A 192 -10.78 18.54 -2.02
CA VAL A 192 -9.40 18.06 -2.17
C VAL A 192 -8.59 19.01 -3.05
N LEU A 193 -9.19 19.51 -4.15
CA LEU A 193 -8.55 20.45 -5.07
C LEU A 193 -8.29 21.81 -4.40
N GLU A 194 -9.21 22.29 -3.56
CA GLU A 194 -9.02 23.49 -2.77
C GLU A 194 -7.89 23.34 -1.75
N GLN A 195 -7.82 22.19 -1.06
CA GLN A 195 -6.71 21.90 -0.15
C GLN A 195 -5.38 21.87 -0.91
N TRP A 196 -5.34 21.19 -2.06
CA TRP A 196 -4.18 21.15 -2.93
C TRP A 196 -3.70 22.55 -3.34
N ASN A 197 -4.62 23.43 -3.78
CA ASN A 197 -4.29 24.80 -4.19
C ASN A 197 -3.78 25.68 -3.04
N ARG A 198 -4.05 25.31 -1.78
CA ARG A 198 -3.57 26.01 -0.57
C ARG A 198 -2.27 25.44 -0.02
N LEU A 199 -1.73 24.35 -0.60
CA LEU A 199 -0.45 23.80 -0.19
C LEU A 199 0.68 24.79 -0.52
N ASP A 200 1.37 25.26 0.52
CA ASP A 200 2.60 26.06 0.38
C ASP A 200 3.82 25.31 0.94
N LYS A 201 3.64 24.55 2.03
CA LYS A 201 4.71 23.82 2.70
C LYS A 201 4.19 22.53 3.31
N ILE A 202 5.06 21.53 3.39
CA ILE A 202 4.81 20.26 4.08
C ILE A 202 5.71 20.18 5.30
N THR A 203 5.10 19.91 6.46
CA THR A 203 5.83 19.66 7.71
C THR A 203 5.82 18.17 8.03
N TYR A 204 6.98 17.59 8.34
CA TYR A 204 7.12 16.16 8.63
C TYR A 204 8.26 15.90 9.62
N TYR A 205 8.25 14.75 10.31
CA TYR A 205 9.32 14.38 11.24
C TYR A 205 10.44 13.56 10.57
N SER A 206 11.69 13.94 10.84
CA SER A 206 12.87 13.17 10.47
C SER A 206 12.95 11.83 11.21
N LYS A 207 13.91 10.98 10.83
CA LYS A 207 14.23 9.74 11.54
C LYS A 207 14.49 9.92 13.04
N ASP A 208 15.10 11.05 13.38
CA ASP A 208 15.47 11.39 14.75
C ASP A 208 14.35 12.14 15.49
N GLY A 209 13.16 12.26 14.87
CA GLY A 209 12.01 12.95 15.45
C GLY A 209 12.12 14.48 15.39
N ILE A 210 12.98 15.02 14.53
CA ILE A 210 13.14 16.47 14.34
C ILE A 210 12.11 16.95 13.32
N PRO A 211 11.30 17.98 13.62
CA PRO A 211 10.38 18.55 12.63
C PRO A 211 11.17 19.23 11.52
N LEU A 212 10.86 18.85 10.28
CA LEU A 212 11.39 19.42 9.05
C LEU A 212 10.25 20.06 8.26
N GLN A 213 10.58 21.08 7.49
CA GLN A 213 9.64 21.77 6.61
C GLN A 213 10.24 21.87 5.21
N LYS A 214 9.44 21.56 4.19
CA LYS A 214 9.82 21.69 2.78
C LYS A 214 8.74 22.45 2.03
N LYS A 215 9.18 23.25 1.06
CA LYS A 215 8.29 23.92 0.13
C LYS A 215 7.85 22.94 -0.96
#